data_AF-A0A353NL17-F1
#
_entry.id   AF-A0A353NL17-F1
#
_cell.length_a   1.000
_cell.length_b   1.000
_cell.length_c   1.000
_cell.angle_alpha   90.00
_cell.angle_beta   90.00
_cell.angle_gamma   90.00
#
_symmetry.space_group_name_H-M   'P 1'
#
loop_
_entity.id
_entity.type
_entity.pdbx_description
1 polymer ?
#
loop_
_entity_poly.entity_id
_entity_poly.type
_entity_poly.pdbx_seq_one_letter_code
_entity_poly.pdbx_strand_id
1 'polypeptide(L)' 'IPVGALYDGGTGTSVWVINPEASSLSRRPVEVAKLGSETALVSKGIKPGERILALGAHLVKEGERVKILSGPAKEQK' A
#
# COMPACT_ATOMS: atom_id res chain seq x y z
N ILE A 1 8.66 2.50 1.81
CA ILE A 1 7.61 2.14 0.81
C ILE A 1 7.43 3.28 -0.17
N PRO A 2 6.88 3.08 -1.38
CA PRO A 2 6.60 4.17 -2.32
C PRO A 2 5.61 5.19 -1.73
N VAL A 3 5.79 6.48 -2.00
CA VAL A 3 4.85 7.51 -1.54
C VAL A 3 3.45 7.31 -2.12
N GLY A 4 3.34 6.85 -3.37
CA GLY A 4 2.06 6.55 -4.02
C GLY A 4 1.26 5.39 -3.42
N ALA A 5 1.84 4.66 -2.45
CA ALA A 5 1.17 3.62 -1.68
C ALA A 5 0.38 4.19 -0.49
N LEU A 6 0.73 5.40 -0.05
CA LEU A 6 0.04 6.08 1.03
C LEU A 6 -1.32 6.57 0.55
N TYR A 7 -2.30 6.39 1.41
CA TYR A 7 -3.65 6.90 1.26
C TYR A 7 -3.98 7.73 2.50
N ASP A 8 -4.29 9.00 2.29
CA ASP A 8 -4.90 9.84 3.33
C ASP A 8 -6.32 10.21 2.89
N GLY A 9 -7.30 9.79 3.69
CA GLY A 9 -8.72 10.07 3.46
C GLY A 9 -9.30 11.10 4.43
N GLY A 10 -8.47 11.90 5.11
CA GLY A 10 -8.86 12.87 6.13
C GLY A 10 -8.85 12.34 7.57
N THR A 11 -8.60 11.05 7.78
CA THR A 11 -8.51 10.43 9.12
C THR A 11 -7.10 9.93 9.46
N GLY A 12 -6.10 10.35 8.69
CA GLY A 12 -4.70 9.96 8.84
C GLY A 12 -4.24 8.93 7.80
N THR A 13 -2.92 8.78 7.73
CA THR A 13 -2.24 7.99 6.71
C THR A 13 -2.49 6.50 6.88
N SER A 14 -2.89 5.86 5.78
CA SER A 14 -3.12 4.42 5.68
C SER A 14 -2.49 3.86 4.41
N VAL A 15 -2.37 2.54 4.33
CA VAL A 15 -2.00 1.82 3.11
C VAL A 15 -3.02 0.73 2.81
N TRP A 16 -3.05 0.26 1.57
CA TRP A 16 -3.83 -0.91 1.19
C TRP A 16 -2.95 -2.15 1.24
N VAL A 17 -3.30 -3.08 2.12
CA VAL A 17 -2.62 -4.39 2.25
C VAL A 17 -3.42 -5.44 1.49
N ILE A 18 -2.72 -6.27 0.72
CA ILE A 18 -3.35 -7.38 0.00
C ILE A 18 -3.56 -8.54 0.98
N ASN A 19 -4.82 -8.96 1.14
CA ASN A 19 -5.16 -10.21 1.78
C ASN A 19 -5.09 -11.34 0.73
N PRO A 20 -4.13 -12.27 0.81
CA PRO A 20 -3.97 -13.33 -0.18
C PRO A 20 -5.08 -14.39 -0.09
N GLU A 21 -5.67 -14.61 1.09
CA GLU A 21 -6.73 -15.60 1.29
C GLU A 21 -8.05 -15.11 0.70
N ALA A 22 -8.37 -13.84 0.93
CA ALA A 22 -9.59 -13.21 0.44
C ALA A 22 -9.46 -12.58 -0.96
N SER A 23 -8.24 -12.55 -1.53
CA SER A 23 -7.92 -11.82 -2.77
C SER A 23 -8.51 -10.40 -2.79
N SER A 24 -8.32 -9.66 -1.70
CA SER A 24 -8.91 -8.32 -1.51
C SER A 24 -7.94 -7.34 -0.86
N LEU A 25 -8.24 -6.05 -0.97
CA LEU A 25 -7.52 -4.98 -0.30
C LEU A 25 -8.18 -4.62 1.02
N SER A 26 -7.36 -4.52 2.06
CA SER A 26 -7.77 -4.03 3.38
C SER A 26 -7.02 -2.75 3.70
N ARG A 27 -7.74 -1.74 4.20
CA ARG A 27 -7.12 -0.50 4.67
C ARG A 27 -6.40 -0.77 5.98
N ARG A 28 -5.16 -0.30 6.11
CA ARG A 28 -4.40 -0.39 7.36
C ARG A 28 -3.79 0.96 7.71
N PRO A 29 -4.09 1.52 8.89
CA PRO A 29 -3.43 2.73 9.38
C PRO A 29 -1.93 2.50 9.52
N VAL A 30 -1.13 3.49 9.14
CA VAL A 30 0.33 3.46 9.27
C VAL A 30 0.86 4.73 9.91
N GLU A 31 1.95 4.59 10.64
CA GLU A 31 2.68 5.70 11.22
C GLU A 31 3.87 6.02 10.32
N VAL A 32 3.87 7.18 9.67
CA VAL A 32 4.97 7.62 8.81
C VAL A 32 5.96 8.41 9.63
N ALA A 33 7.19 7.90 9.76
CA ALA A 33 8.26 8.59 10.48
C ALA A 33 9.01 9.59 9.59
N LYS A 34 9.05 9.38 8.27
CA LYS A 34 9.65 10.34 7.33
C LYS A 34 9.04 10.23 5.94
N LEU A 35 8.75 11.37 5.32
CA LEU A 35 8.40 11.45 3.90
C LEU A 35 9.63 11.90 3.10
N GLY A 36 9.93 11.18 2.01
CA GLY A 36 10.89 11.57 0.98
C GLY A 36 10.17 11.91 -0.33
N SER A 37 10.93 12.18 -1.39
CA SER A 37 10.40 12.50 -2.72
C SER A 37 9.66 11.33 -3.38
N GLU A 38 10.24 10.13 -3.30
CA GLU A 38 9.71 8.93 -3.97
C GLU A 38 9.29 7.83 -2.99
N THR A 39 9.87 7.86 -1.77
CA THR A 39 9.61 6.85 -0.74
C THR A 39 9.28 7.48 0.61
N ALA A 40 8.48 6.77 1.39
CA ALA A 40 8.13 7.06 2.77
C ALA A 40 8.68 5.99 3.71
N LEU A 41 9.21 6.43 4.86
CA LEU A 41 9.66 5.59 5.95
C LEU A 41 8.51 5.42 6.96
N VAL A 42 8.09 4.17 7.15
CA VAL A 42 6.98 3.81 8.02
C VAL A 42 7.54 3.20 9.30
N SER A 43 7.17 3.73 10.46
CA SER A 43 7.59 3.21 11.77
C SER A 43 6.66 2.11 12.28
N LYS A 44 5.36 2.15 11.94
CA LYS A 44 4.36 1.15 12.37
C LYS A 44 3.25 0.95 11.35
N GLY A 45 2.56 -0.19 11.45
CA GLY A 45 1.34 -0.50 10.70
C GLY A 45 1.52 -1.48 9.54
N ILE A 46 2.76 -1.82 9.19
CA ILE A 46 3.09 -2.86 8.21
C ILE A 46 4.27 -3.71 8.69
N LYS A 47 4.32 -4.97 8.27
CA LYS A 47 5.40 -5.91 8.56
C LYS A 47 6.21 -6.23 7.30
N PRO A 48 7.52 -6.52 7.43
CA PRO A 48 8.30 -7.07 6.33
C PRO A 48 7.64 -8.32 5.74
N GLY A 49 7.59 -8.39 4.41
CA GLY A 49 6.95 -9.50 3.67
C GLY A 49 5.47 -9.29 3.34
N GLU A 50 4.80 -8.28 3.92
CA GLU A 50 3.45 -7.92 3.51
C GLU A 50 3.46 -7.26 2.13
N ARG A 51 2.48 -7.63 1.28
CA ARG A 51 2.29 -7.00 -0.03
C ARG A 51 1.29 -5.86 0.10
N ILE A 52 1.67 -4.69 -0.41
CA ILE A 52 0.85 -3.49 -0.40
C ILE A 52 0.62 -2.97 -1.82
N LEU A 53 -0.44 -2.20 -2.00
CA LEU A 53 -0.66 -1.48 -3.25
C LEU A 53 0.33 -0.31 -3.35
N ALA A 54 1.24 -0.38 -4.34
CA ALA A 54 2.32 0.60 -4.48
C ALA A 54 1.90 1.93 -5.13
N LEU A 55 0.84 1.90 -5.95
CA LEU A 55 0.37 3.02 -6.78
C LEU A 55 -1.15 2.98 -6.91
N GLY A 56 -1.75 4.17 -7.02
CA GLY A 56 -3.19 4.30 -7.21
C GLY A 56 -4.00 4.06 -5.93
N ALA A 57 -3.42 4.34 -4.76
CA ALA A 57 -4.08 4.14 -3.47
C ALA A 57 -5.42 4.92 -3.35
N HIS A 58 -5.60 6.01 -4.11
CA HIS A 58 -6.85 6.77 -4.15
C HIS A 58 -7.92 6.22 -5.11
N LEU A 59 -7.57 5.23 -5.94
CA LEU A 59 -8.48 4.68 -6.95
C LEU A 59 -9.25 3.45 -6.45
N VAL A 60 -8.84 2.89 -5.32
CA VAL A 60 -9.40 1.66 -4.76
C VAL A 60 -10.29 1.94 -3.57
N LYS A 61 -11.23 1.03 -3.32
CA LYS A 61 -12.14 1.06 -2.17
C LYS A 61 -11.83 -0.08 -1.21
N GLU A 62 -12.35 0.02 0.01
CA GLU A 62 -12.21 -1.05 0.99
C GLU A 62 -12.92 -2.32 0.54
N GLY A 63 -12.26 -3.46 0.68
CA GLY A 63 -12.78 -4.75 0.24
C GLY A 63 -12.72 -4.98 -1.28
N GLU A 64 -12.11 -4.07 -2.04
CA GLU A 64 -11.92 -4.23 -3.48
C GLU A 64 -11.20 -5.56 -3.77
N ARG A 65 -11.79 -6.39 -4.63
CA ARG A 65 -11.18 -7.65 -5.05
C ARG A 65 -10.04 -7.37 -6.01
N VAL A 66 -8.91 -8.02 -5.76
CA VAL A 66 -7.71 -7.89 -6.58
C VAL A 66 -7.30 -9.26 -7.11
N LYS A 67 -6.84 -9.28 -8.36
CA LYS A 67 -6.21 -10.46 -8.95
C LYS A 67 -4.72 -10.23 -8.96
N ILE A 68 -3.98 -11.10 -8.25
CA ILE A 68 -2.52 -11.08 -8.30
C ILE A 68 -2.11 -11.63 -9.66
N LEU A 69 -1.54 -10.77 -10.51
CA LEU A 69 -0.94 -11.18 -11.77
C LEU A 69 0.50 -11.59 -11.51
N SER A 70 0.86 -12.82 -11.89
CA SER A 70 2.25 -13.30 -11.85
C SER A 70 3.02 -12.68 -13.01
N GLY A 71 3.53 -11.46 -12.82
CA GLY A 71 4.46 -10.80 -13.73
C GLY A 71 5.58 -10.15 -12.92
N PRO A 72 6.85 -10.16 -13.37
CA PRO A 72 7.90 -9.45 -12.67
C PRO A 72 7.53 -7.96 -12.64
N ALA A 73 7.62 -7.36 -11.46
CA ALA A 73 7.61 -5.90 -11.33
C ALA A 73 8.85 -5.38 -12.07
N LYS A 74 8.70 -5.01 -13.34
CA LYS A 74 9.78 -4.42 -14.10
C LYS A 74 10.06 -3.03 -13.54
N GLU A 75 11.17 -2.91 -12.83
CA GLU A 75 11.81 -1.65 -12.50
C GLU A 75 12.22 -0.98 -13.83
N GLN A 76 11.48 0.05 -14.24
CA GLN A 76 11.88 0.88 -15.38
C GLN A 76 12.93 1.86 -14.88
N LYS A 77 14.14 1.74 -15.43
CA LYS A 77 15.32 2.55 -15.16
C LYS A 77 15.45 3.68 -16.18
#